data_AF-A0A8H7GXA9-F1
#
_entry.id   AF-A0A8H7GXA9-F1
#
_cell.length_a   1.000
_cell.length_b   1.000
_cell.length_c   1.000
_cell.angle_alpha   90.00
_cell.angle_beta   90.00
_cell.angle_gamma   90.00
#
_symmetry.space_group_name_H-M   'P 1'
#
loop_
_entity.id
_entity.type
_entity.pdbx_description
1 polymer ?
#
loop_
_entity_poly.entity_id
_entity_poly.type
_entity_poly.pdbx_seq_one_letter_code
_entity_poly.pdbx_strand_id
1 'polypeptide(L)'
;MLEGKFDEASLLKKIVESVKDCVKLCNFNCTEHGITVQAVDDSRVLLVSLLVGLSAFTDYRCDRDITLGIDLEPFSKIIKCGGNDDYLTLMADDSPDSVVTIFEDKKRERVSEYQLKLMDIDSEFLRIDDMQYDSVINMPAGEFAKIVRDLKNLSESLSIVVTKDLVKFGAEGEAGKGSVVLKPYTDMEKPEDSVSVNLENPVDLTFGLKYLSDIIKATALSNTITIKLADKTPALFEYKLEAGGYLRFYLAPKFDEDE
;
A
#
# COMPACT_ATOMS: atom_id res chain seq x y z
N MET A 1 -7.85 -1.86 -26.33
CA MET A 1 -7.46 -3.09 -25.64
C MET A 1 -6.46 -2.73 -24.56
N LEU A 2 -6.47 -3.45 -23.44
CA LEU A 2 -5.44 -3.42 -22.42
C LEU A 2 -4.55 -4.66 -22.56
N GLU A 3 -3.23 -4.45 -22.56
CA GLU A 3 -2.20 -5.47 -22.41
C GLU A 3 -1.07 -4.88 -21.55
N GLY A 4 -0.92 -5.39 -20.32
CA GLY A 4 0.13 -4.95 -19.40
C GLY A 4 0.97 -6.14 -18.92
N LYS A 5 2.21 -6.22 -19.38
CA LYS A 5 3.16 -7.28 -19.05
C LYS A 5 4.17 -6.84 -18.00
N PHE A 6 4.19 -7.52 -16.86
CA PHE A 6 5.18 -7.36 -15.81
C PHE A 6 6.34 -8.33 -16.03
N ASP A 7 7.58 -7.88 -15.76
CA ASP A 7 8.76 -8.76 -15.82
C ASP A 7 8.67 -9.89 -14.78
N GLU A 8 8.17 -9.56 -13.58
CA GLU A 8 7.97 -10.52 -12.50
C GLU A 8 6.55 -10.44 -11.94
N ALA A 9 5.86 -11.58 -11.92
CA ALA A 9 4.59 -11.74 -11.24
C ALA A 9 4.64 -11.37 -9.75
N SER A 10 5.83 -11.43 -9.15
CA SER A 10 6.09 -11.09 -7.74
C SER A 10 5.57 -9.71 -7.36
N LEU A 11 5.67 -8.72 -8.25
CA LEU A 11 5.22 -7.35 -7.99
C LEU A 11 3.71 -7.27 -7.78
N LEU A 12 2.93 -7.72 -8.76
CA LEU A 12 1.46 -7.67 -8.67
C LEU A 12 0.94 -8.55 -7.52
N LYS A 13 1.57 -9.70 -7.27
CA LYS A 13 1.27 -10.55 -6.11
C LYS A 13 1.41 -9.79 -4.80
N LYS A 14 2.56 -9.15 -4.57
CA LYS A 14 2.82 -8.38 -3.35
C LYS A 14 1.82 -7.23 -3.21
N ILE A 15 1.49 -6.54 -4.31
CA ILE A 15 0.50 -5.46 -4.31
C ILE A 15 -0.87 -5.99 -3.85
N VAL A 16 -1.41 -7.01 -4.54
CA VAL A 16 -2.73 -7.59 -4.23
C VAL A 16 -2.79 -8.14 -2.81
N GLU A 17 -1.75 -8.84 -2.36
CA GLU A 17 -1.68 -9.37 -0.99
C GLU A 17 -1.65 -8.27 0.08
N SER A 18 -1.14 -7.09 -0.26
CA SER A 18 -1.07 -5.95 0.67
C SER A 18 -2.41 -5.25 0.84
N VAL A 19 -3.29 -5.32 -0.16
CA VAL A 19 -4.55 -4.54 -0.17
C VAL A 19 -5.81 -5.37 0.07
N LYS A 20 -5.79 -6.68 -0.23
CA LYS A 20 -7.00 -7.54 -0.18
C LYS A 20 -7.69 -7.64 1.18
N ASP A 21 -6.94 -7.40 2.26
CA ASP A 21 -7.48 -7.47 3.63
C ASP A 21 -8.00 -6.09 4.08
N CYS A 22 -7.63 -5.01 3.39
CA CYS A 22 -8.15 -3.66 3.62
C CYS A 22 -9.47 -3.45 2.87
N VAL A 23 -9.53 -3.90 1.62
CA VAL A 23 -10.63 -3.67 0.69
C VAL A 23 -10.93 -4.96 -0.07
N LYS A 24 -12.21 -5.30 -0.25
CA LYS A 24 -12.63 -6.51 -0.96
C LYS A 24 -12.79 -6.27 -2.46
N LEU A 25 -13.47 -5.17 -2.80
CA LEU A 25 -13.81 -4.80 -4.16
C LEU A 25 -13.07 -3.51 -4.51
N CYS A 26 -12.46 -3.45 -5.68
CA CYS A 26 -11.82 -2.22 -6.15
C CYS A 26 -11.78 -2.12 -7.68
N ASN A 27 -11.74 -0.88 -8.17
CA ASN A 27 -11.59 -0.56 -9.58
C ASN A 27 -10.11 -0.33 -9.92
N PHE A 28 -9.58 -1.15 -10.84
CA PHE A 28 -8.31 -0.90 -11.49
C PHE A 28 -8.56 -0.05 -12.74
N ASN A 29 -8.22 1.23 -12.65
CA ASN A 29 -8.36 2.17 -13.75
C ASN A 29 -7.06 2.14 -14.56
N CYS A 30 -7.15 1.57 -15.75
CA CYS A 30 -6.06 1.45 -16.70
C CYS A 30 -6.17 2.59 -17.72
N THR A 31 -5.06 3.29 -17.95
CA THR A 31 -4.94 4.42 -18.87
C THR A 31 -3.63 4.29 -19.64
N GLU A 32 -3.36 5.13 -20.63
CA GLU A 32 -2.07 5.15 -21.32
C GLU A 32 -0.85 5.44 -20.42
N HIS A 33 -1.06 5.90 -19.17
CA HIS A 33 -0.01 6.21 -18.20
C HIS A 33 0.22 5.12 -17.15
N GLY A 34 -0.52 4.01 -17.22
CA GLY A 34 -0.41 2.89 -16.30
C GLY A 34 -1.72 2.62 -15.56
N ILE A 35 -1.61 1.95 -14.41
CA ILE A 35 -2.75 1.45 -13.64
C ILE A 35 -2.86 2.19 -12.31
N THR A 36 -4.06 2.66 -12.00
CA THR A 36 -4.36 3.26 -10.69
C THR A 36 -5.49 2.50 -10.00
N VAL A 37 -5.41 2.40 -8.67
CA VAL A 37 -6.50 1.88 -7.84
C VAL A 37 -6.74 2.88 -6.73
N GLN A 38 -8.01 3.14 -6.45
CA GLN A 38 -8.41 3.87 -5.27
C GLN A 38 -9.61 3.16 -4.65
N ALA A 39 -9.52 2.85 -3.36
CA ALA A 39 -10.55 2.14 -2.64
C ALA A 39 -10.57 2.54 -1.17
N VAL A 40 -11.76 2.60 -0.60
CA VAL A 40 -12.00 2.93 0.81
C VAL A 40 -12.49 1.66 1.50
N ASP A 41 -12.05 1.43 2.73
CA ASP A 41 -12.52 0.30 3.53
C ASP A 41 -14.00 0.45 3.95
N ASP A 42 -14.62 -0.64 4.41
CA ASP A 42 -16.03 -0.65 4.82
C ASP A 42 -16.34 0.38 5.94
N SER A 43 -15.36 0.71 6.80
CA SER A 43 -15.53 1.69 7.87
C SER A 43 -15.30 3.14 7.44
N ARG A 44 -14.82 3.37 6.21
CA ARG A 44 -14.44 4.67 5.67
C ARG A 44 -13.37 5.42 6.47
N VAL A 45 -12.49 4.68 7.14
CA VAL A 45 -11.39 5.22 7.96
C VAL A 45 -10.04 5.07 7.23
N LEU A 46 -9.91 4.08 6.35
CA LEU A 46 -8.71 3.77 5.59
C LEU A 46 -8.98 3.89 4.08
N LEU A 47 -8.25 4.78 3.42
CA LEU A 47 -8.22 4.91 1.97
C LEU A 47 -6.90 4.33 1.44
N VAL A 48 -6.99 3.45 0.45
CA VAL A 48 -5.88 2.90 -0.30
C VAL A 48 -5.79 3.60 -1.65
N SER A 49 -4.59 4.05 -2.01
CA SER A 49 -4.28 4.62 -3.33
C SER A 49 -3.03 3.96 -3.91
N LEU A 50 -3.18 3.30 -5.04
CA LEU A 50 -2.11 2.65 -5.79
C LEU A 50 -1.90 3.37 -7.12
N LEU A 51 -0.64 3.56 -7.46
CA LEU A 51 -0.19 3.90 -8.80
C LEU A 51 0.87 2.88 -9.21
N VAL A 52 0.64 2.21 -10.32
CA VAL A 52 1.62 1.37 -11.03
C VAL A 52 1.96 2.09 -12.32
N GLY A 53 3.13 2.72 -12.35
CA GLY A 53 3.58 3.50 -13.52
C GLY A 53 4.05 2.62 -14.67
N LEU A 54 4.21 3.21 -15.86
CA LEU A 54 4.66 2.49 -17.07
C LEU A 54 5.99 1.77 -16.89
N SER A 55 6.90 2.30 -16.06
CA SER A 55 8.19 1.66 -15.77
C SER A 55 8.08 0.32 -15.04
N ALA A 56 6.90 -0.03 -14.51
CA ALA A 56 6.65 -1.30 -13.85
C ALA A 56 6.37 -2.45 -14.83
N PHE A 57 6.20 -2.12 -16.11
CA PHE A 57 5.85 -3.05 -17.17
C PHE A 57 7.04 -3.20 -18.15
N THR A 58 7.24 -4.39 -18.68
CA THR A 58 8.12 -4.59 -19.83
C THR A 58 7.45 -4.10 -21.11
N ASP A 59 6.15 -4.38 -21.23
CA ASP A 59 5.30 -3.94 -22.33
C ASP A 59 3.96 -3.46 -21.74
N TYR A 60 3.51 -2.30 -22.17
CA TYR A 60 2.23 -1.76 -21.74
C TYR A 60 1.52 -1.08 -22.90
N ARG A 61 0.27 -1.48 -23.12
CA ARG A 61 -0.63 -0.91 -24.12
C ARG A 61 -2.01 -0.77 -23.50
N CYS A 62 -2.56 0.44 -23.57
CA CYS A 62 -3.93 0.73 -23.17
C CYS A 62 -4.52 1.69 -24.21
N ASP A 63 -5.27 1.15 -25.17
CA ASP A 63 -5.76 1.97 -26.31
C ASP A 63 -6.85 2.97 -25.90
N ARG A 64 -7.54 2.69 -24.79
CA ARG A 64 -8.63 3.49 -24.21
C ARG A 64 -8.61 3.28 -22.71
N ASP A 65 -9.07 4.29 -21.99
CA ASP A 65 -9.27 4.16 -20.54
C ASP A 65 -10.28 3.04 -20.26
N ILE A 66 -9.85 2.05 -19.48
CA ILE A 66 -10.63 0.87 -19.12
C ILE A 66 -10.63 0.75 -17.61
N THR A 67 -11.82 0.53 -17.04
CA THR A 67 -11.97 0.22 -15.61
C THR A 67 -12.25 -1.26 -15.44
N LEU A 68 -11.43 -1.94 -14.65
CA LEU A 68 -11.60 -3.34 -14.28
C LEU A 68 -12.09 -3.41 -12.83
N GLY A 69 -13.37 -3.70 -12.63
CA GLY A 69 -13.91 -3.93 -11.30
C GLY A 69 -13.60 -5.35 -10.83
N ILE A 70 -12.76 -5.47 -9.80
CA ILE A 70 -12.15 -6.73 -9.37
C ILE A 70 -12.50 -7.01 -7.91
N ASP A 71 -12.97 -8.23 -7.64
CA ASP A 71 -12.94 -8.82 -6.31
C ASP A 71 -11.53 -9.37 -6.01
N LEU A 72 -10.88 -8.79 -5.02
CA LEU A 72 -9.50 -9.08 -4.67
C LEU A 72 -9.31 -10.47 -4.06
N GLU A 73 -10.35 -11.10 -3.52
CA GLU A 73 -10.26 -12.45 -2.96
C GLU A 73 -10.03 -13.53 -4.04
N PRO A 74 -10.89 -13.69 -5.06
CA PRO A 74 -10.63 -14.61 -6.17
C PRO A 74 -9.44 -14.15 -7.01
N PHE A 75 -9.20 -12.85 -7.17
CA PHE A 75 -8.03 -12.36 -7.90
C PHE A 75 -6.73 -12.75 -7.20
N SER A 76 -6.62 -12.60 -5.87
CA SER A 76 -5.48 -13.07 -5.08
C SER A 76 -5.20 -14.57 -5.32
N LYS A 77 -6.24 -15.40 -5.38
CA LYS A 77 -6.11 -16.84 -5.64
C LYS A 77 -5.53 -17.11 -7.03
N ILE A 78 -5.99 -16.41 -8.06
CA ILE A 78 -5.46 -16.51 -9.44
C ILE A 78 -4.01 -16.03 -9.50
N ILE A 79 -3.75 -14.85 -8.92
CA ILE A 79 -2.43 -14.22 -8.95
C ILE A 79 -1.36 -15.10 -8.28
N LYS A 80 -1.74 -15.92 -7.29
CA LYS A 80 -0.87 -16.90 -6.64
C LYS A 80 -0.56 -18.16 -7.45
N CYS A 81 -1.24 -18.42 -8.56
CA CYS A 81 -1.01 -19.62 -9.37
C CYS A 81 0.29 -19.58 -10.19
N GLY A 82 0.82 -18.39 -10.48
CA GLY A 82 2.13 -18.24 -11.12
C GLY A 82 3.30 -18.47 -10.15
N GLY A 83 4.49 -18.72 -10.68
CA GLY A 83 5.77 -18.54 -9.99
C GLY A 83 6.06 -17.06 -9.73
N ASN A 84 6.95 -16.74 -8.79
CA ASN A 84 7.28 -15.33 -8.50
C ASN A 84 8.08 -14.70 -9.64
N ASP A 85 8.94 -15.49 -10.29
CA ASP A 85 9.82 -15.07 -11.37
C ASP A 85 9.18 -15.23 -12.75
N ASP A 86 7.91 -15.66 -12.82
CA ASP A 86 7.17 -15.77 -14.08
C ASP A 86 6.88 -14.37 -14.64
N TYR A 87 6.85 -14.24 -15.97
CA TYR A 87 6.18 -13.08 -16.57
C TYR A 87 4.69 -13.14 -16.24
N LEU A 88 4.09 -11.97 -16.03
CA LEU A 88 2.65 -11.84 -15.82
C LEU A 88 2.07 -10.84 -16.80
N THR A 89 1.08 -11.24 -17.59
CA THR A 89 0.37 -10.34 -18.49
C THR A 89 -1.09 -10.21 -18.06
N LEU A 90 -1.56 -8.98 -17.88
CA LEU A 90 -2.98 -8.64 -17.74
C LEU A 90 -3.53 -8.23 -19.10
N MET A 91 -4.64 -8.85 -19.52
CA MET A 91 -5.30 -8.55 -20.79
C MET A 91 -6.79 -8.30 -20.58
N ALA A 92 -7.31 -7.30 -21.27
CA ALA A 92 -8.74 -7.01 -21.34
C ALA A 92 -9.11 -6.34 -22.67
N ASP A 93 -10.29 -6.67 -23.19
CA ASP A 93 -10.86 -6.03 -24.38
C ASP A 93 -11.36 -4.60 -24.07
N ASP A 94 -11.81 -3.86 -25.09
CA ASP A 94 -12.33 -2.49 -24.93
C ASP A 94 -13.60 -2.38 -24.09
N SER A 95 -14.37 -3.47 -23.99
CA SER A 95 -15.58 -3.57 -23.16
C SER A 95 -15.57 -4.94 -22.49
N PRO A 96 -14.74 -5.11 -21.45
CA PRO A 96 -14.41 -6.43 -20.95
C PRO A 96 -15.47 -6.94 -19.96
N ASP A 97 -15.96 -8.16 -20.18
CA ASP A 97 -16.73 -8.91 -19.17
C ASP A 97 -15.80 -9.66 -18.19
N SER A 98 -14.51 -9.74 -18.52
CA SER A 98 -13.49 -10.47 -17.78
C SER A 98 -12.10 -9.88 -18.00
N VAL A 99 -11.22 -10.03 -17.02
CA VAL A 99 -9.77 -9.85 -17.19
C VAL A 99 -9.09 -11.21 -17.32
N VAL A 100 -8.16 -11.32 -18.27
CA VAL A 100 -7.33 -12.49 -18.46
C VAL A 100 -5.95 -12.24 -17.84
N THR A 101 -5.46 -13.20 -17.07
CA THR A 101 -4.11 -13.22 -16.51
C THR A 101 -3.33 -14.38 -17.11
N ILE A 102 -2.20 -14.07 -17.74
CA ILE A 102 -1.30 -15.07 -18.35
C ILE A 102 0.00 -15.08 -17.56
N PHE A 103 0.45 -16.28 -17.17
CA PHE A 103 1.76 -16.53 -16.57
C PHE A 103 2.65 -17.29 -17.54
N GLU A 104 3.87 -16.81 -17.75
CA GLU A 104 4.85 -17.48 -18.60
C GLU A 104 6.12 -17.78 -17.79
N ASP A 105 6.44 -19.06 -17.61
CA ASP A 105 7.69 -19.50 -16.95
C ASP A 105 8.88 -19.16 -17.86
N LYS A 106 9.83 -18.37 -17.34
CA LYS A 106 11.01 -17.90 -18.08
C LYS A 106 11.95 -19.02 -18.56
N LYS A 107 11.82 -20.25 -18.04
CA LYS A 107 12.74 -21.38 -18.26
C LYS A 107 12.07 -22.62 -18.83
N ARG A 108 10.80 -22.89 -18.49
CA ARG A 108 10.16 -24.20 -18.71
C ARG A 108 9.10 -24.23 -19.80
N GLU A 109 9.00 -23.20 -20.65
CA GLU A 109 7.97 -23.07 -21.70
C GLU A 109 6.53 -23.31 -21.20
N ARG A 110 6.31 -23.17 -19.89
CA ARG A 110 5.01 -23.37 -19.26
C ARG A 110 4.24 -22.06 -19.34
N VAL A 111 3.07 -22.11 -19.96
CA VAL A 111 2.12 -21.01 -20.00
C VAL A 111 0.87 -21.40 -19.21
N SER A 112 0.33 -20.50 -18.40
CA SER A 112 -0.92 -20.70 -17.67
C SER A 112 -1.81 -19.48 -17.81
N GLU A 113 -3.04 -19.72 -18.26
CA GLU A 113 -4.03 -18.67 -18.51
C GLU A 113 -5.21 -18.83 -17.55
N TYR A 114 -5.62 -17.72 -16.96
CA TYR A 114 -6.74 -17.65 -16.04
C TYR A 114 -7.65 -16.48 -16.42
N GLN A 115 -8.95 -16.68 -16.30
CA GLN A 115 -9.94 -15.66 -16.59
C GLN A 115 -10.75 -15.36 -15.33
N LEU A 116 -10.86 -14.08 -14.97
CA LEU A 116 -11.67 -13.59 -13.86
C LEU A 116 -12.80 -12.71 -14.39
N LYS A 117 -14.05 -13.01 -14.00
CA LYS A 117 -15.18 -12.15 -14.32
C LYS A 117 -15.07 -10.81 -13.62
N LEU A 118 -15.33 -9.74 -14.36
CA LEU A 118 -15.36 -8.39 -13.81
C LEU A 118 -16.73 -8.11 -13.20
N MET A 119 -16.76 -7.07 -12.38
CA MET A 119 -17.96 -6.58 -11.71
C MET A 119 -18.12 -5.09 -11.95
N ASP A 120 -19.36 -4.63 -12.00
CA ASP A 120 -19.65 -3.21 -11.92
C ASP A 120 -19.53 -2.77 -10.46
N ILE A 121 -18.52 -1.94 -10.18
CA ILE A 121 -18.28 -1.39 -8.85
C ILE A 121 -18.47 0.11 -8.94
N ASP A 122 -19.44 0.62 -8.19
CA ASP A 122 -19.62 2.05 -7.98
C ASP A 122 -18.39 2.58 -7.22
N SER A 123 -17.61 3.45 -7.85
CA SER A 123 -16.47 4.09 -7.21
C SER A 123 -16.62 5.60 -7.16
N GLU A 124 -16.62 6.14 -5.96
CA GLU A 124 -16.37 7.56 -5.74
C GLU A 124 -14.86 7.80 -5.82
N PHE A 125 -14.39 8.31 -6.96
CA PHE A 125 -13.00 8.75 -7.06
C PHE A 125 -12.82 10.02 -6.22
N LEU A 126 -12.17 9.86 -5.07
CA LEU A 126 -11.82 10.94 -4.17
C LEU A 126 -10.61 11.67 -4.73
N ARG A 127 -10.79 12.96 -5.01
CA ARG A 127 -9.64 13.83 -5.29
C ARG A 127 -8.84 13.99 -4.00
N ILE A 128 -7.59 13.58 -4.06
CA ILE A 128 -6.63 13.78 -2.98
C ILE A 128 -5.91 15.08 -3.32
N ASP A 129 -6.24 16.14 -2.58
CA ASP A 129 -5.56 17.43 -2.70
C ASP A 129 -4.16 17.36 -2.08
N ASP A 130 -3.28 18.28 -2.48
CA ASP A 130 -1.96 18.42 -1.88
C ASP A 130 -2.09 18.86 -0.41
N MET A 131 -1.88 17.90 0.51
CA MET A 131 -1.89 18.15 1.94
C MET A 131 -0.53 18.65 2.41
N GLN A 132 -0.54 19.69 3.25
CA GLN A 132 0.63 20.08 4.03
C GLN A 132 0.74 19.18 5.26
N TYR A 133 1.93 18.63 5.50
CA TYR A 133 2.19 17.73 6.61
C TYR A 133 3.16 18.37 7.59
N ASP A 134 2.84 18.33 8.88
CA ASP A 134 3.65 18.87 9.97
C ASP A 134 4.92 18.05 10.21
N SER A 135 4.89 16.77 9.83
CA SER A 135 6.00 15.85 10.02
C SER A 135 6.10 14.84 8.88
N VAL A 136 7.33 14.55 8.44
CA VAL A 136 7.67 13.51 7.48
C VAL A 136 8.77 12.63 8.05
N ILE A 137 8.46 11.36 8.27
CA ILE A 137 9.39 10.33 8.74
C ILE A 137 9.72 9.42 7.57
N ASN A 138 10.99 9.14 7.32
CA ASN A 138 11.41 7.99 6.49
C ASN A 138 12.21 7.03 7.36
N MET A 139 11.84 5.76 7.33
CA MET A 139 12.47 4.72 8.15
C MET A 139 12.40 3.36 7.45
N PRO A 140 13.14 2.35 7.94
CA PRO A 140 13.06 1.00 7.40
C PRO A 140 11.65 0.44 7.59
N ALA A 141 11.06 -0.07 6.51
CA ALA A 141 9.72 -0.65 6.53
C ALA A 141 9.64 -1.86 7.47
N GLY A 142 10.70 -2.66 7.52
CA GLY A 142 10.82 -3.80 8.44
C GLY A 142 10.80 -3.40 9.91
N GLU A 143 11.43 -2.28 10.28
CA GLU A 143 11.43 -1.75 11.64
C GLU A 143 10.04 -1.27 12.04
N PHE A 144 9.38 -0.49 11.17
CA PHE A 144 8.00 -0.05 11.40
C PHE A 144 7.03 -1.24 11.55
N ALA A 145 7.15 -2.24 10.68
CA ALA A 145 6.34 -3.44 10.74
C ALA A 145 6.54 -4.23 12.04
N LYS A 146 7.77 -4.29 12.56
CA LYS A 146 8.06 -4.91 13.84
C LYS A 146 7.42 -4.14 14.98
N ILE A 147 7.59 -2.82 15.03
CA ILE A 147 6.99 -1.94 16.06
C ILE A 147 5.48 -2.14 16.14
N VAL A 148 4.79 -2.12 14.99
CA VAL A 148 3.33 -2.32 14.93
C VAL A 148 2.93 -3.70 15.45
N ARG A 149 3.64 -4.78 15.07
CA ARG A 149 3.33 -6.14 15.56
C ARG A 149 3.57 -6.29 17.06
N ASP A 150 4.65 -5.71 17.58
CA ASP A 150 5.02 -5.80 18.98
C ASP A 150 3.98 -5.07 19.85
N LEU A 151 3.63 -3.83 19.48
CA LEU A 151 2.71 -2.99 20.24
C LEU A 151 1.23 -3.40 20.10
N LYS A 152 0.85 -4.09 19.03
CA LYS A 152 -0.48 -4.72 18.88
C LYS A 152 -0.83 -5.71 19.98
N ASN A 153 0.17 -6.34 20.60
CA ASN A 153 -0.07 -7.26 21.71
C ASN A 153 -0.45 -6.55 23.01
N LEU A 154 -0.31 -5.21 23.08
CA LEU A 154 -0.53 -4.42 24.30
C LEU A 154 -1.80 -3.57 24.24
N SER A 155 -2.16 -3.05 23.07
CA SER A 155 -3.32 -2.15 22.90
C SER A 155 -3.95 -2.31 21.51
N GLU A 156 -5.15 -1.77 21.36
CA GLU A 156 -5.82 -1.57 20.07
C GLU A 156 -5.46 -0.23 19.41
N SER A 157 -4.76 0.64 20.13
CA SER A 157 -4.35 1.98 19.70
C SER A 157 -2.84 2.14 19.75
N LEU A 158 -2.27 2.81 18.73
CA LEU A 158 -0.88 3.23 18.69
C LEU A 158 -0.81 4.76 18.67
N SER A 159 -0.14 5.37 19.65
CA SER A 159 0.24 6.77 19.58
C SER A 159 1.57 6.94 18.86
N ILE A 160 1.64 7.93 17.97
CA ILE A 160 2.84 8.33 17.26
C ILE A 160 3.14 9.78 17.63
N VAL A 161 4.19 9.96 18.43
CA VAL A 161 4.66 11.27 18.88
C VAL A 161 5.93 11.63 18.15
N VAL A 162 5.94 12.76 17.44
CA VAL A 162 7.10 13.27 16.74
C VAL A 162 7.53 14.60 17.34
N THR A 163 8.79 14.66 17.74
CA THR A 163 9.45 15.90 18.15
C THR A 163 10.73 16.08 17.34
N LYS A 164 11.43 17.20 17.57
CA LYS A 164 12.66 17.53 16.85
C LYS A 164 13.75 16.44 17.00
N ASP A 165 13.75 15.74 18.14
CA ASP A 165 14.85 14.86 18.54
C ASP A 165 14.51 13.37 18.39
N LEU A 166 13.22 13.02 18.28
CA LEU A 166 12.78 11.62 18.31
C LEU A 166 11.42 11.40 17.65
N VAL A 167 11.20 10.15 17.26
CA VAL A 167 9.89 9.55 17.00
C VAL A 167 9.62 8.53 18.10
N LYS A 168 8.48 8.63 18.77
CA LYS A 168 8.03 7.68 19.78
C LYS A 168 6.75 7.01 19.33
N PHE A 169 6.77 5.68 19.34
CA PHE A 169 5.60 4.83 19.15
C PHE A 169 5.17 4.31 20.52
N GLY A 170 3.93 4.55 20.94
CA GLY A 170 3.40 4.17 22.24
C GLY A 170 2.13 3.34 22.13
N ALA A 171 1.96 2.37 23.03
CA ALA A 171 0.72 1.64 23.21
C ALA A 171 0.44 1.46 24.70
N GLU A 172 -0.79 1.73 25.09
CA GLU A 172 -1.28 1.58 26.45
C GLU A 172 -2.61 0.81 26.41
N GLY A 173 -2.68 -0.28 27.16
CA GLY A 173 -3.89 -1.09 27.32
C GLY A 173 -3.98 -1.66 28.73
N GLU A 174 -5.00 -2.48 28.98
CA GLU A 174 -5.31 -2.98 30.33
C GLU A 174 -4.17 -3.80 30.94
N ALA A 175 -3.49 -4.60 30.12
CA ALA A 175 -2.42 -5.48 30.57
C ALA A 175 -1.09 -4.74 30.82
N GLY A 176 -0.90 -3.54 30.27
CA GLY A 176 0.33 -2.78 30.42
C GLY A 176 0.55 -1.71 29.37
N LYS A 177 1.75 -1.11 29.43
CA LYS A 177 2.20 -0.06 28.51
C LYS A 177 3.52 -0.45 27.86
N GLY A 178 3.70 -0.07 26.60
CA GLY A 178 4.94 -0.23 25.87
C GLY A 178 5.23 1.00 25.02
N SER A 179 6.52 1.28 24.82
CA SER A 179 6.92 2.32 23.87
C SER A 179 8.26 2.03 23.23
N VAL A 180 8.37 2.35 21.94
CA VAL A 180 9.61 2.30 21.17
C VAL A 180 9.99 3.72 20.78
N VAL A 181 11.24 4.11 21.02
CA VAL A 181 11.76 5.45 20.70
C VAL A 181 12.87 5.31 19.68
N LEU A 182 12.71 5.96 18.54
CA LEU A 182 13.71 6.06 17.48
C LEU A 182 14.24 7.49 17.44
N LYS A 183 15.57 7.63 17.39
CA LYS A 183 16.22 8.91 17.12
C LYS A 183 16.65 8.95 15.65
N PRO A 184 16.56 10.09 14.96
CA PRO A 184 17.08 10.20 13.61
C PRO A 184 18.56 9.82 13.56
N TYR A 185 18.94 9.00 12.58
CA TYR A 185 20.32 8.62 12.31
C TYR A 185 20.50 8.29 10.83
N THR A 186 21.73 8.43 10.35
CA THR A 186 22.12 8.10 8.98
C THR A 186 23.12 6.96 9.02
N ASP A 187 22.76 5.84 8.40
CA ASP A 187 23.69 4.74 8.14
C ASP A 187 24.40 5.01 6.81
N MET A 188 25.72 5.07 6.86
CA MET A 188 26.55 5.41 5.70
C MET A 188 26.81 4.21 4.77
N GLU A 189 26.66 2.98 5.27
CA GLU A 189 26.85 1.75 4.49
C GLU A 189 25.54 1.30 3.85
N LYS A 190 24.42 1.47 4.57
CA LYS A 190 23.07 1.09 4.13
C LYS A 190 22.10 2.25 4.33
N PRO A 191 22.03 3.20 3.39
CA PRO A 191 21.14 4.34 3.50
C PRO A 191 19.66 3.98 3.76
N GLU A 192 19.20 2.83 3.26
CA GLU A 192 17.87 2.27 3.49
C GLU A 192 17.58 1.90 4.95
N ASP A 193 18.61 1.66 5.75
CA ASP A 193 18.51 1.38 7.19
C ASP A 193 18.46 2.68 8.02
N SER A 194 18.52 3.86 7.40
CA SER A 194 18.50 5.16 8.08
C SER A 194 17.10 5.56 8.58
N VAL A 195 17.07 6.39 9.63
CA VAL A 195 15.84 7.06 10.09
C VAL A 195 16.01 8.56 9.93
N SER A 196 15.14 9.19 9.14
CA SER A 196 15.09 10.63 8.95
C SER A 196 13.75 11.20 9.38
N VAL A 197 13.79 12.40 9.95
CA VAL A 197 12.60 13.15 10.38
C VAL A 197 12.76 14.58 9.89
N ASN A 198 11.79 15.04 9.10
CA ASN A 198 11.59 16.45 8.79
C ASN A 198 10.38 16.93 9.57
N LEU A 199 10.55 17.95 10.41
CA LEU A 199 9.53 18.43 11.34
C LEU A 199 9.29 19.93 11.15
N GLU A 200 8.06 20.29 10.82
CA GLU A 200 7.56 21.66 10.87
C GLU A 200 6.93 21.95 12.24
N ASN A 201 5.99 21.11 12.69
CA ASN A 201 5.35 21.21 14.01
C ASN A 201 5.36 19.86 14.74
N PRO A 202 5.50 19.82 16.08
CA PRO A 202 5.32 18.59 16.85
C PRO A 202 3.96 17.96 16.62
N VAL A 203 3.92 16.64 16.53
CA VAL A 203 2.69 15.88 16.28
C VAL A 203 2.52 14.81 17.35
N ASP A 204 1.30 14.63 17.85
CA ASP A 204 0.88 13.53 18.71
C ASP A 204 -0.46 13.01 18.20
N LEU A 205 -0.44 11.88 17.49
CA LEU A 205 -1.63 11.32 16.87
C LEU A 205 -1.77 9.85 17.25
N THR A 206 -3.01 9.43 17.48
CA THR A 206 -3.34 8.03 17.81
C THR A 206 -4.04 7.36 16.64
N PHE A 207 -3.70 6.11 16.36
CA PHE A 207 -4.25 5.32 15.25
C PHE A 207 -4.71 3.94 15.72
N GLY A 208 -5.69 3.36 15.02
CA GLY A 208 -6.10 1.97 15.25
C GLY A 208 -5.03 0.98 14.78
N LEU A 209 -4.51 0.15 15.70
CA LEU A 209 -3.50 -0.86 15.39
C LEU A 209 -4.01 -1.94 14.42
N LYS A 210 -5.33 -2.14 14.34
CA LYS A 210 -5.95 -2.96 13.30
C LYS A 210 -5.55 -2.49 11.91
N TYR A 211 -5.78 -1.22 11.57
CA TYR A 211 -5.46 -0.66 10.25
C TYR A 211 -3.95 -0.62 10.00
N LEU A 212 -3.16 -0.26 11.02
CA LEU A 212 -1.70 -0.29 10.90
C LEU A 212 -1.19 -1.70 10.61
N SER A 213 -1.83 -2.74 11.15
CA SER A 213 -1.50 -4.14 10.85
C SER A 213 -1.73 -4.50 9.39
N ASP A 214 -2.74 -3.90 8.77
CA ASP A 214 -3.02 -4.10 7.35
C ASP A 214 -2.02 -3.32 6.49
N ILE A 215 -1.71 -2.08 6.87
CA ILE A 215 -0.71 -1.23 6.21
C ILE A 215 0.67 -1.90 6.17
N ILE A 216 1.11 -2.56 7.25
CA ILE A 216 2.42 -3.21 7.29
C ILE A 216 2.52 -4.48 6.42
N LYS A 217 1.43 -4.97 5.82
CA LYS A 217 1.48 -6.07 4.83
C LYS A 217 2.21 -5.64 3.55
N ALA A 218 2.23 -4.34 3.27
CA ALA A 218 2.97 -3.73 2.17
C ALA A 218 4.49 -3.66 2.36
N THR A 219 5.03 -4.10 3.51
CA THR A 219 6.49 -4.10 3.79
C THR A 219 7.31 -4.84 2.72
N ALA A 220 6.73 -5.83 2.03
CA ALA A 220 7.43 -6.57 0.98
C ALA A 220 7.60 -5.81 -0.34
N LEU A 221 6.96 -4.63 -0.48
CA LEU A 221 7.01 -3.78 -1.68
C LEU A 221 8.17 -2.79 -1.67
N SER A 222 8.68 -2.43 -0.49
CA SER A 222 9.74 -1.42 -0.33
C SER A 222 10.52 -1.67 0.95
N ASN A 223 11.85 -1.48 0.90
CA ASN A 223 12.71 -1.54 2.08
C ASN A 223 12.44 -0.38 3.07
N THR A 224 11.87 0.72 2.59
CA THR A 224 11.59 1.92 3.38
C THR A 224 10.10 2.27 3.34
N ILE A 225 9.63 2.95 4.39
CA ILE A 225 8.29 3.54 4.47
C ILE A 225 8.43 5.05 4.73
N THR A 226 7.61 5.84 4.05
CA THR A 226 7.44 7.27 4.35
C THR A 226 6.13 7.45 5.11
N ILE A 227 6.19 8.05 6.30
CA ILE A 227 5.04 8.36 7.15
C ILE A 227 4.92 9.88 7.23
N LYS A 228 3.78 10.43 6.78
CA LYS A 228 3.49 11.86 6.89
C LYS A 228 2.31 12.09 7.83
N LEU A 229 2.48 13.03 8.74
CA LEU A 229 1.54 13.31 9.82
C LEU A 229 1.28 14.80 9.87
N ALA A 230 0.03 15.19 10.07
CA ALA A 230 -0.39 16.54 10.37
C ALA A 230 -1.64 16.48 11.25
N ASP A 231 -1.82 17.46 12.11
CA ASP A 231 -3.04 17.56 12.91
C ASP A 231 -4.26 17.74 11.99
N LYS A 232 -5.41 17.16 12.37
CA LYS A 232 -6.70 17.25 11.65
C LYS A 232 -6.71 16.77 10.19
N THR A 233 -5.68 16.05 9.75
CA THR A 233 -5.62 15.44 8.42
C THR A 233 -5.31 13.95 8.51
N PRO A 234 -5.76 13.13 7.54
CA PRO A 234 -5.37 11.72 7.49
C PRO A 234 -3.85 11.56 7.36
N ALA A 235 -3.28 10.67 8.16
CA ALA A 235 -1.87 10.30 8.05
C ALA A 235 -1.63 9.52 6.76
N LEU A 236 -0.52 9.81 6.09
CA LEU A 236 -0.08 9.09 4.90
C LEU A 236 1.01 8.08 5.25
N PHE A 237 0.79 6.82 4.90
CA PHE A 237 1.80 5.76 4.91
C PHE A 237 2.08 5.34 3.46
N GLU A 238 3.27 5.64 2.96
CA GLU A 238 3.67 5.41 1.57
C GLU A 238 4.78 4.37 1.46
N TYR A 239 4.56 3.38 0.60
CA TYR A 239 5.57 2.45 0.09
C TYR A 239 5.80 2.77 -1.38
N LYS A 240 7.01 3.16 -1.76
CA LYS A 240 7.38 3.38 -3.16
C LYS A 240 7.61 2.05 -3.84
N LEU A 241 7.13 1.91 -5.08
CA LEU A 241 7.43 0.72 -5.87
C LEU A 241 8.77 0.95 -6.58
N GLU A 242 9.70 -0.01 -6.49
CA GLU A 242 11.00 0.09 -7.16
C GLU A 242 10.85 0.30 -8.67
N ALA A 243 9.85 -0.34 -9.26
CA ALA A 243 9.54 -0.25 -10.68
C ALA A 243 8.69 0.99 -11.04
N GLY A 244 8.56 1.96 -10.13
CA GLY A 244 7.85 3.22 -10.34
C GLY A 244 6.39 3.18 -9.92
N GLY A 245 5.95 4.28 -9.31
CA GLY A 245 4.65 4.38 -8.65
C GLY A 245 4.74 4.19 -7.15
N TYR A 246 3.60 3.93 -6.50
CA TYR A 246 3.49 3.85 -5.04
C TYR A 246 2.26 3.06 -4.61
N LEU A 247 2.31 2.56 -3.38
CA LEU A 247 1.14 2.17 -2.60
C LEU A 247 1.03 3.08 -1.38
N ARG A 248 -0.05 3.86 -1.31
CA ARG A 248 -0.34 4.83 -0.26
C ARG A 248 -1.56 4.41 0.54
N PHE A 249 -1.47 4.59 1.84
CA PHE A 249 -2.56 4.42 2.77
C PHE A 249 -2.81 5.74 3.50
N TYR A 250 -4.03 6.24 3.44
CA TYR A 250 -4.48 7.40 4.19
C TYR A 250 -5.35 6.91 5.33
N LEU A 251 -4.91 7.15 6.56
CA LEU A 251 -5.57 6.67 7.77
C LEU A 251 -5.97 7.84 8.64
N ALA A 252 -7.26 7.96 8.94
CA ALA A 252 -7.73 8.98 9.88
C ALA A 252 -7.20 8.69 11.30
N PRO A 253 -6.71 9.70 12.03
CA PRO A 253 -6.39 9.54 13.44
C PRO A 253 -7.66 9.28 14.25
N LYS A 254 -7.51 8.60 15.39
CA LYS A 254 -8.52 8.58 16.43
C LYS A 254 -8.52 9.95 17.10
N PHE A 255 -9.69 10.58 17.17
CA PHE A 255 -9.91 11.73 18.02
C PHE A 255 -10.36 11.22 19.38
N ASP A 256 -9.75 11.69 20.46
CA ASP A 256 -10.32 11.48 21.79
C ASP A 256 -11.59 12.35 21.88
N GLU A 257 -12.70 11.75 22.30
CA GLU A 257 -13.99 12.45 22.45
C GLU A 257 -13.99 13.52 23.56
N ASP A 258 -12.87 13.68 24.28
CA ASP A 258 -12.69 14.56 25.43
C ASP A 258 -11.96 15.89 25.11
N GLU A 259 -11.76 16.24 23.83
CA GLU A 259 -11.39 17.61 23.39
C GLU A 259 -12.51 18.34 22.62
#